data_AF-A0AAJ2A4Z6-F1
#
_entry.id   AF-A0AAJ2A4Z6-F1
#
_cell.length_a   1.000
_cell.length_b   1.000
_cell.length_c   1.000
_cell.angle_alpha   90.00
_cell.angle_beta   90.00
_cell.angle_gamma   90.00
#
_symmetry.space_group_name_H-M   'P 1'
#
loop_
_entity.id
_entity.type
_entity.pdbx_description
1 polymer ?
#
loop_
_entity_poly.entity_id
_entity_poly.type
_entity_poly.pdbx_seq_one_letter_code
_entity_poly.pdbx_strand_id
1 'polypeptide(L)'
;MTQAAAQTTAQAAPPVAEGFDPGDWTSRIIAGRATGADVRRPAWLDASYATLRTQVMDPAYPCFFGTMAEKRGEMFYSYVNGKDIGQLAATMQTFAELVSLPQYRKNNIAVFFEPDAEPLSHDAYHALFWKILQHLHDVDPDPNADAQPEPSSEDWEFSFAGVETFVVCACPSFRARHSRNLGPGMVLLFQPRSVFVDTITNKVIGREARNQVRKRLETWDEIPAHPDLGFFGDPGNLEWKQYFLDDGNTPADDRCPFLKRQRQAKVEAAEPPPAKPAARPTWWQRPSTAANPLYPLRPVLHSVEHRRAPHRERDFHEHDED
;
A
#
# COMPACT_ATOMS: atom_id res chain seq x y z
N MET A 1 4.76 48.29 9.99
CA MET A 1 4.09 46.98 10.14
C MET A 1 3.68 46.53 8.76
N THR A 2 4.45 45.66 8.13
CA THR A 2 4.16 45.13 6.80
C THR A 2 4.52 43.66 6.83
N GLN A 3 3.51 42.80 7.05
CA GLN A 3 3.68 41.35 7.01
C GLN A 3 3.63 40.89 5.56
N ALA A 4 4.70 40.27 5.10
CA ALA A 4 4.73 39.51 3.86
C ALA A 4 4.07 38.15 4.12
N ALA A 5 2.96 37.88 3.43
CA ALA A 5 2.33 36.57 3.43
C ALA A 5 3.10 35.64 2.49
N ALA A 6 3.66 34.57 3.05
CA ALA A 6 4.24 33.47 2.28
C ALA A 6 3.09 32.68 1.63
N GLN A 7 3.05 32.68 0.30
CA GLN A 7 2.15 31.83 -0.48
C GLN A 7 2.81 30.45 -0.62
N THR A 8 2.30 29.49 0.14
CA THR A 8 2.60 28.06 -0.06
C THR A 8 1.87 27.61 -1.32
N THR A 9 2.60 27.31 -2.38
CA THR A 9 2.08 26.68 -3.58
C THR A 9 1.72 25.23 -3.26
N ALA A 10 0.44 24.97 -2.98
CA ALA A 10 -0.11 23.63 -3.00
C ALA A 10 -0.02 23.11 -4.44
N GLN A 11 0.80 22.08 -4.66
CA GLN A 11 0.83 21.33 -5.91
C GLN A 11 -0.53 20.64 -6.05
N ALA A 12 -1.34 21.08 -7.02
CA ALA A 12 -2.63 20.48 -7.31
C ALA A 12 -2.44 19.03 -7.75
N ALA A 13 -3.05 18.09 -7.03
CA ALA A 13 -3.15 16.70 -7.46
C ALA A 13 -3.86 16.66 -8.83
N PRO A 14 -3.41 15.80 -9.76
CA PRO A 14 -4.05 15.67 -11.06
C PRO A 14 -5.52 15.25 -10.88
N PRO A 15 -6.43 15.69 -11.77
CA PRO A 15 -7.84 15.36 -11.67
C PRO A 15 -8.03 13.84 -11.78
N VAL A 16 -8.59 13.25 -10.74
CA VAL A 16 -9.02 11.85 -10.71
C VAL A 16 -10.10 11.68 -11.77
N ALA A 17 -9.84 10.82 -12.76
CA ALA A 17 -10.68 10.70 -13.96
C ALA A 17 -12.15 10.41 -13.62
N GLU A 18 -13.06 11.27 -14.09
CA GLU A 18 -14.45 10.90 -14.34
C GLU A 18 -14.43 9.78 -15.42
N GLY A 19 -14.84 8.54 -15.11
CA GLY A 19 -14.83 7.51 -16.18
C GLY A 19 -14.92 6.02 -15.83
N PHE A 20 -15.19 5.63 -14.58
CA PHE A 20 -15.37 4.21 -14.25
C PHE A 20 -16.76 3.70 -14.66
N ASP A 21 -16.81 2.67 -15.50
CA ASP A 21 -18.04 1.96 -15.86
C ASP A 21 -18.25 0.77 -14.90
N PRO A 22 -19.35 0.74 -14.12
CA PRO A 22 -19.67 -0.39 -13.26
C PRO A 22 -19.76 -1.74 -13.99
N GLY A 23 -20.20 -1.73 -15.24
CA GLY A 23 -20.36 -2.91 -16.10
C GLY A 23 -19.06 -3.41 -16.72
N ASP A 24 -18.01 -2.59 -16.75
CA ASP A 24 -16.70 -2.93 -17.30
C ASP A 24 -15.62 -2.86 -16.21
N TRP A 25 -15.20 -4.02 -15.73
CA TRP A 25 -14.15 -4.12 -14.72
C TRP A 25 -12.79 -3.59 -15.19
N THR A 26 -12.53 -3.60 -16.51
CA THR A 26 -11.24 -3.13 -17.04
C THR A 26 -11.12 -1.62 -16.92
N SER A 27 -12.24 -0.90 -17.03
CA SER A 27 -12.29 0.53 -16.71
C SER A 27 -11.89 0.82 -15.26
N ARG A 28 -12.10 -0.13 -14.33
CA ARG A 28 -11.87 0.00 -12.88
C ARG A 28 -10.49 -0.47 -12.40
N ILE A 29 -9.52 -0.59 -13.30
CA ILE A 29 -8.16 -0.97 -12.94
C ILE A 29 -7.34 0.26 -12.57
N ILE A 30 -6.53 0.12 -11.53
CA ILE A 30 -5.54 1.09 -11.05
C ILE A 30 -4.16 0.45 -11.16
N ALA A 31 -3.21 1.13 -11.82
CA ALA A 31 -1.82 0.70 -11.91
C ALA A 31 -0.88 1.89 -11.72
N GLY A 32 -0.27 1.99 -10.54
CA GLY A 32 0.44 3.18 -10.11
C GLY A 32 -0.52 4.37 -10.09
N ARG A 33 -0.25 5.38 -10.92
CA ARG A 33 -1.10 6.58 -11.08
C ARG A 33 -2.04 6.51 -12.29
N ALA A 34 -1.95 5.47 -13.12
CA ALA A 34 -2.81 5.28 -14.28
C ALA A 34 -4.09 4.52 -13.89
N THR A 35 -5.20 4.83 -14.55
CA THR A 35 -6.51 4.21 -14.31
C THR A 35 -7.22 3.86 -15.61
N GLY A 36 -8.04 2.80 -15.59
CA GLY A 36 -8.92 2.42 -16.70
C GLY A 36 -8.19 2.26 -18.04
N ALA A 37 -8.63 3.00 -19.06
CA ALA A 37 -8.11 2.91 -20.42
C ALA A 37 -6.60 3.22 -20.53
N ASP A 38 -6.03 3.98 -19.61
CA ASP A 38 -4.60 4.31 -19.59
C ASP A 38 -3.73 3.16 -19.05
N VAL A 39 -4.34 2.10 -18.50
CA VAL A 39 -3.63 0.97 -17.93
C VAL A 39 -3.36 -0.09 -19.00
N ARG A 40 -2.08 -0.39 -19.23
CA ARG A 40 -1.66 -1.57 -19.99
C ARG A 40 -1.72 -2.81 -19.10
N ARG A 41 -2.68 -3.70 -19.34
CA ARG A 41 -2.92 -4.90 -18.50
C ARG A 41 -2.07 -6.08 -18.98
N PRO A 42 -1.55 -6.92 -18.08
CA PRO A 42 -0.86 -8.14 -18.47
C PRO A 42 -1.87 -9.22 -18.92
N ALA A 43 -1.44 -10.11 -19.82
CA ALA A 43 -2.34 -11.10 -20.44
C ALA A 43 -2.94 -12.10 -19.44
N TRP A 44 -2.24 -12.39 -18.34
CA TRP A 44 -2.69 -13.34 -17.31
C TRP A 44 -3.84 -12.80 -16.44
N LEU A 45 -4.04 -11.47 -16.40
CA LEU A 45 -4.99 -10.84 -15.48
C LEU A 45 -6.44 -11.17 -15.83
N ASP A 46 -6.77 -11.27 -17.13
CA ASP A 46 -8.12 -11.61 -17.59
C ASP A 46 -8.59 -12.96 -17.02
N ALA A 47 -7.71 -13.98 -17.06
CA ALA A 47 -8.01 -15.31 -16.53
C ALA A 47 -8.15 -15.33 -15.00
N SER A 48 -7.31 -14.57 -14.30
CA SER A 48 -7.35 -14.45 -12.83
C SER A 48 -8.61 -13.73 -12.36
N TYR A 49 -8.97 -12.62 -13.03
CA TYR A 49 -10.23 -11.93 -12.78
C TYR A 49 -11.44 -12.82 -13.08
N ALA A 50 -11.44 -13.54 -14.20
CA ALA A 50 -12.54 -14.43 -14.55
C ALA A 50 -12.77 -15.52 -13.47
N THR A 51 -11.70 -16.05 -12.89
CA THR A 51 -11.78 -17.04 -11.82
C THR A 51 -12.36 -16.44 -10.54
N LEU A 52 -11.83 -15.29 -10.10
CA LEU A 52 -12.38 -14.56 -8.94
C LEU A 52 -13.87 -14.25 -9.15
N ARG A 53 -14.23 -13.73 -10.32
CA ARG A 53 -15.61 -13.35 -10.65
C ARG A 53 -16.54 -14.56 -10.63
N THR A 54 -16.15 -15.69 -11.23
CA THR A 54 -16.96 -16.92 -11.21
C THR A 54 -17.25 -17.35 -9.78
N GLN A 55 -16.25 -17.34 -8.90
CA GLN A 55 -16.45 -17.71 -7.50
C GLN A 55 -17.32 -16.70 -6.74
N VAL A 56 -16.98 -15.41 -6.80
CA VAL A 56 -17.68 -14.34 -6.06
C VAL A 56 -19.14 -14.19 -6.48
N MET A 57 -19.45 -14.51 -7.74
CA MET A 57 -20.80 -14.46 -8.29
C MET A 57 -21.60 -15.75 -8.08
N ASP A 58 -20.99 -16.81 -7.55
CA ASP A 58 -21.70 -18.04 -7.20
C ASP A 58 -22.77 -17.75 -6.13
N PRO A 59 -24.02 -18.20 -6.30
CA PRO A 59 -25.08 -18.02 -5.29
C PRO A 59 -24.74 -18.54 -3.90
N ALA A 60 -23.91 -19.58 -3.81
CA ALA A 60 -23.43 -20.20 -2.58
C ALA A 60 -22.20 -19.50 -1.98
N TYR A 61 -21.58 -18.53 -2.69
CA TYR A 61 -20.43 -17.80 -2.18
C TYR A 61 -20.76 -17.17 -0.81
N PRO A 62 -19.89 -17.33 0.21
CA PRO A 62 -20.25 -17.03 1.59
C PRO A 62 -20.38 -15.52 1.85
N CYS A 63 -19.56 -14.70 1.19
CA CYS A 63 -19.53 -13.26 1.40
C CYS A 63 -20.48 -12.55 0.43
N PHE A 64 -21.75 -12.43 0.81
CA PHE A 64 -22.74 -11.69 0.00
C PHE A 64 -22.39 -10.20 -0.16
N PHE A 65 -21.62 -9.60 0.76
CA PHE A 65 -21.11 -8.23 0.60
C PHE A 65 -20.17 -8.11 -0.59
N GLY A 66 -19.25 -9.06 -0.74
CA GLY A 66 -18.36 -9.14 -1.90
C GLY A 66 -19.15 -9.34 -3.20
N THR A 67 -20.13 -10.25 -3.19
CA THR A 67 -21.03 -10.47 -4.34
C THR A 67 -21.80 -9.20 -4.72
N MET A 68 -22.31 -8.45 -3.74
CA MET A 68 -23.04 -7.21 -4.01
C MET A 68 -22.14 -6.08 -4.49
N ALA A 69 -20.94 -5.94 -3.91
CA ALA A 69 -19.96 -4.97 -4.36
C ALA A 69 -19.58 -5.23 -5.82
N GLU A 70 -19.31 -6.48 -6.17
CA GLU A 70 -18.96 -6.85 -7.54
C GLU A 70 -20.12 -6.64 -8.52
N LYS A 71 -21.37 -6.93 -8.13
CA LYS A 71 -22.57 -6.64 -8.95
C LYS A 71 -22.77 -5.15 -9.22
N ARG A 72 -22.40 -4.29 -8.27
CA ARG A 72 -22.62 -2.83 -8.34
C ARG A 72 -21.45 -2.07 -8.94
N GLY A 73 -20.36 -2.75 -9.27
CA GLY A 73 -19.15 -2.09 -9.72
C GLY A 73 -18.36 -1.39 -8.59
N GLU A 74 -18.60 -1.76 -7.33
CA GLU A 74 -17.94 -1.21 -6.12
C GLU A 74 -16.60 -1.94 -5.83
N MET A 75 -15.92 -2.40 -6.87
CA MET A 75 -14.61 -3.04 -6.82
C MET A 75 -13.66 -2.34 -7.77
N PHE A 76 -12.55 -1.83 -7.25
CA PHE A 76 -11.37 -1.51 -8.05
C PHE A 76 -10.47 -2.74 -8.15
N TYR A 77 -9.62 -2.73 -9.16
CA TYR A 77 -8.72 -3.83 -9.46
C TYR A 77 -7.29 -3.32 -9.64
N SER A 78 -6.31 -4.11 -9.27
CA SER A 78 -4.91 -3.84 -9.59
C SER A 78 -4.16 -5.15 -9.80
N TYR A 79 -2.91 -5.04 -10.22
CA TYR A 79 -2.06 -6.20 -10.42
C TYR A 79 -0.60 -5.91 -10.06
N VAL A 80 0.11 -6.96 -9.72
CA VAL A 80 1.56 -7.01 -9.51
C VAL A 80 2.12 -8.10 -10.43
N ASN A 81 3.03 -7.72 -11.33
CA ASN A 81 3.74 -8.69 -12.17
C ASN A 81 4.84 -9.37 -11.35
N GLY A 82 4.87 -10.70 -11.39
CA GLY A 82 5.66 -11.54 -10.50
C GLY A 82 5.47 -11.14 -9.03
N LYS A 83 6.54 -10.58 -8.46
CA LYS A 83 6.60 -10.11 -7.07
C LYS A 83 7.14 -8.68 -6.97
N ASP A 84 7.14 -7.94 -8.07
CA ASP A 84 7.61 -6.54 -8.12
C ASP A 84 6.52 -5.58 -7.63
N ILE A 85 6.60 -5.23 -6.36
CA ILE A 85 5.66 -4.32 -5.70
C ILE A 85 6.04 -2.83 -5.85
N GLY A 86 7.00 -2.48 -6.72
CA GLY A 86 7.52 -1.11 -6.84
C GLY A 86 6.47 -0.04 -7.17
N GLN A 87 5.38 -0.42 -7.83
CA GLN A 87 4.25 0.48 -8.13
C GLN A 87 3.11 0.41 -7.11
N LEU A 88 3.14 -0.54 -6.17
CA LEU A 88 2.01 -0.82 -5.29
C LEU A 88 1.70 0.37 -4.38
N ALA A 89 2.70 1.05 -3.83
CA ALA A 89 2.49 2.25 -3.01
C ALA A 89 1.77 3.36 -3.80
N ALA A 90 2.14 3.58 -5.06
CA ALA A 90 1.48 4.56 -5.93
C ALA A 90 0.04 4.13 -6.27
N THR A 91 -0.19 2.84 -6.56
CA THR A 91 -1.53 2.26 -6.73
C THR A 91 -2.41 2.53 -5.51
N MET A 92 -1.89 2.22 -4.32
CA MET A 92 -2.67 2.37 -3.08
C MET A 92 -2.92 3.84 -2.74
N GLN A 93 -2.03 4.78 -3.12
CA GLN A 93 -2.30 6.21 -3.02
C GLN A 93 -3.44 6.64 -3.95
N THR A 94 -3.44 6.17 -5.21
CA THR A 94 -4.54 6.45 -6.14
C THR A 94 -5.86 5.86 -5.63
N PHE A 95 -5.83 4.65 -5.07
CA PHE A 95 -7.00 4.06 -4.41
C PHE A 95 -7.49 4.91 -3.23
N ALA A 96 -6.60 5.36 -2.36
CA ALA A 96 -6.95 6.21 -1.22
C ALA A 96 -7.62 7.52 -1.65
N GLU A 97 -7.07 8.18 -2.68
CA GLU A 97 -7.66 9.37 -3.28
C GLU A 97 -9.05 9.07 -3.86
N LEU A 98 -9.23 7.95 -4.55
CA LEU A 98 -10.53 7.55 -5.10
C LEU A 98 -11.58 7.33 -4.02
N VAL A 99 -11.30 6.54 -2.98
CA VAL A 99 -12.28 6.23 -1.93
C VAL A 99 -12.61 7.41 -1.02
N SER A 100 -11.77 8.46 -1.04
CA SER A 100 -12.09 9.73 -0.39
C SER A 100 -13.22 10.50 -1.11
N LEU A 101 -13.48 10.19 -2.38
CA LEU A 101 -14.58 10.76 -3.15
C LEU A 101 -15.93 10.11 -2.76
N PRO A 102 -17.01 10.89 -2.57
CA PRO A 102 -18.30 10.35 -2.12
C PRO A 102 -18.85 9.18 -2.94
N GLN A 103 -18.65 9.19 -4.26
CA GLN A 103 -19.15 8.18 -5.17
C GLN A 103 -18.40 6.83 -5.09
N TYR A 104 -17.16 6.82 -4.60
CA TYR A 104 -16.34 5.59 -4.49
C TYR A 104 -16.07 5.19 -3.04
N ARG A 105 -16.71 5.85 -2.07
CA ARG A 105 -16.53 5.58 -0.63
C ARG A 105 -16.81 4.12 -0.23
N LYS A 106 -17.61 3.40 -1.01
CA LYS A 106 -17.94 1.98 -0.79
C LYS A 106 -17.10 1.03 -1.63
N ASN A 107 -16.08 1.52 -2.32
CA ASN A 107 -15.26 0.68 -3.17
C ASN A 107 -14.17 -0.01 -2.36
N ASN A 108 -13.96 -1.29 -2.65
CA ASN A 108 -12.78 -2.04 -2.23
C ASN A 108 -11.76 -2.07 -3.38
N ILE A 109 -10.56 -2.58 -3.13
CA ILE A 109 -9.62 -2.94 -4.20
C ILE A 109 -9.14 -4.37 -4.06
N ALA A 110 -9.16 -5.13 -5.16
CA ALA A 110 -8.52 -6.44 -5.27
C ALA A 110 -7.23 -6.33 -6.08
N VAL A 111 -6.09 -6.64 -5.45
CA VAL A 111 -4.77 -6.62 -6.06
C VAL A 111 -4.36 -8.05 -6.37
N PHE A 112 -4.29 -8.37 -7.66
CA PHE A 112 -3.87 -9.69 -8.14
C PHE A 112 -2.35 -9.77 -8.25
N PHE A 113 -1.77 -10.90 -7.86
CA PHE A 113 -0.37 -11.20 -8.11
C PHE A 113 -0.27 -12.23 -9.21
N GLU A 114 0.69 -12.04 -10.11
CA GLU A 114 0.93 -12.99 -11.20
C GLU A 114 1.09 -14.41 -10.62
N PRO A 115 0.30 -15.38 -11.11
CA PRO A 115 0.39 -16.77 -10.68
C PRO A 115 1.80 -17.33 -10.83
N ASP A 116 2.29 -17.97 -9.78
CA ASP A 116 3.54 -18.73 -9.86
C ASP A 116 3.29 -20.01 -10.68
N ALA A 117 4.29 -20.44 -11.46
CA ALA A 117 4.18 -21.70 -12.23
C ALA A 117 3.88 -22.90 -11.31
N GLU A 118 4.48 -22.89 -10.12
CA GLU A 118 4.13 -23.75 -9.00
C GLU A 118 3.73 -22.86 -7.82
N PRO A 119 2.55 -23.05 -7.21
CA PRO A 119 2.12 -22.27 -6.06
C PRO A 119 3.12 -22.33 -4.91
N LEU A 120 3.28 -21.20 -4.21
CA LEU A 120 4.13 -21.15 -3.03
C LEU A 120 3.53 -21.98 -1.88
N SER A 121 4.38 -22.36 -0.93
CA SER A 121 3.90 -22.91 0.34
C SER A 121 3.06 -21.88 1.12
N HIS A 122 2.22 -22.36 2.05
CA HIS A 122 1.38 -21.51 2.88
C HIS A 122 2.20 -20.48 3.67
N ASP A 123 3.29 -20.92 4.32
CA ASP A 123 4.20 -20.05 5.07
C ASP A 123 4.88 -18.99 4.18
N ALA A 124 5.20 -19.35 2.94
CA ALA A 124 5.79 -18.41 2.00
C ALA A 124 4.79 -17.34 1.55
N TYR A 125 3.51 -17.69 1.33
CA TYR A 125 2.46 -16.70 1.10
C TYR A 125 2.21 -15.84 2.35
N HIS A 126 2.20 -16.43 3.54
CA HIS A 126 2.07 -15.69 4.80
C HIS A 126 3.20 -14.67 4.98
N ALA A 127 4.46 -15.08 4.77
CA ALA A 127 5.61 -14.19 4.85
C ALA A 127 5.58 -13.08 3.77
N LEU A 128 5.18 -13.43 2.54
CA LEU A 128 5.02 -12.46 1.47
C LEU A 128 3.95 -11.42 1.78
N PHE A 129 2.78 -11.86 2.27
CA PHE A 129 1.68 -11.00 2.70
C PHE A 129 2.13 -9.95 3.72
N TRP A 130 2.77 -10.39 4.81
CA TRP A 130 3.23 -9.47 5.85
C TRP A 130 4.36 -8.55 5.35
N LYS A 131 5.25 -9.05 4.49
CA LYS A 131 6.27 -8.21 3.84
C LYS A 131 5.66 -7.09 3.01
N ILE A 132 4.55 -7.36 2.32
CA ILE A 132 3.85 -6.36 1.51
C ILE A 132 3.21 -5.28 2.40
N LEU A 133 2.50 -5.68 3.46
CA LEU A 133 1.92 -4.72 4.40
C LEU A 133 3.00 -3.89 5.11
N GLN A 134 4.11 -4.53 5.49
CA GLN A 134 5.24 -3.83 6.08
C GLN A 134 5.83 -2.80 5.09
N HIS A 135 6.04 -3.20 3.83
CA HIS A 135 6.56 -2.29 2.81
C HIS A 135 5.66 -1.07 2.61
N LEU A 136 4.33 -1.29 2.52
CA LEU A 136 3.37 -0.20 2.40
C LEU A 136 3.44 0.74 3.62
N HIS A 137 3.48 0.19 4.84
CA HIS A 137 3.66 1.01 6.04
C HIS A 137 4.94 1.85 5.99
N ASP A 138 6.06 1.21 5.68
CA ASP A 138 7.41 1.83 5.62
C ASP A 138 7.47 3.04 4.68
N VAL A 139 6.65 3.04 3.62
CA VAL A 139 6.56 4.12 2.62
C VAL A 139 5.26 4.91 2.69
N ASP A 140 4.46 4.74 3.75
CA ASP A 140 3.18 5.43 3.92
C ASP A 140 3.38 6.96 3.89
N PRO A 141 2.70 7.67 2.96
CA PRO A 141 2.80 9.13 2.85
C PRO A 141 1.97 9.88 3.90
N ASP A 142 1.09 9.22 4.67
CA ASP A 142 0.31 9.88 5.70
C ASP A 142 1.23 10.39 6.83
N PRO A 143 1.24 11.70 7.13
CA PRO A 143 2.01 12.24 8.25
C PRO A 143 1.63 11.64 9.62
N ASN A 144 0.45 11.03 9.74
CA ASN A 144 -0.03 10.39 10.97
C ASN A 144 0.17 8.87 10.99
N ALA A 145 0.85 8.27 10.00
CA ALA A 145 1.07 6.81 9.95
C ALA A 145 1.72 6.26 11.23
N ASP A 146 2.65 7.03 11.82
CA ASP A 146 3.34 6.67 13.06
C ASP A 146 2.45 6.78 14.33
N ALA A 147 1.31 7.47 14.25
CA ALA A 147 0.37 7.68 15.35
C ALA A 147 -0.71 6.60 15.48
N GLN A 148 -0.83 5.73 14.47
CA GLN A 148 -1.03 4.28 14.63
C GLN A 148 -1.33 3.72 16.03
N PRO A 149 -2.51 3.18 16.39
CA PRO A 149 -2.57 2.24 17.51
C PRO A 149 -1.53 1.11 17.33
N GLU A 150 -1.17 0.42 18.42
CA GLU A 150 -0.30 -0.76 18.29
C GLU A 150 -1.11 -1.95 17.74
N PRO A 151 -0.53 -2.88 16.95
CA PRO A 151 -1.24 -4.08 16.50
C PRO A 151 -1.80 -4.96 17.63
N SER A 152 -1.34 -4.79 18.87
CA SER A 152 -1.89 -5.43 20.05
C SER A 152 -3.15 -4.75 20.60
N SER A 153 -3.63 -3.68 19.98
CA SER A 153 -4.86 -2.96 20.33
C SER A 153 -6.05 -3.50 19.53
N GLU A 154 -7.22 -3.58 20.18
CA GLU A 154 -8.49 -3.98 19.57
C GLU A 154 -9.03 -2.93 18.56
N ASP A 155 -8.53 -1.70 18.68
CA ASP A 155 -8.85 -0.58 17.78
C ASP A 155 -7.88 -0.50 16.59
N TRP A 156 -6.92 -1.42 16.47
CA TRP A 156 -5.94 -1.39 15.38
C TRP A 156 -6.49 -2.02 14.10
N GLU A 157 -6.28 -1.34 12.98
CA GLU A 157 -6.44 -1.85 11.62
C GLU A 157 -5.29 -1.34 10.74
N PHE A 158 -5.04 -1.99 9.61
CA PHE A 158 -3.95 -1.59 8.72
C PHE A 158 -4.18 -0.20 8.09
N SER A 159 -3.16 0.64 8.32
CA SER A 159 -2.82 1.96 7.79
C SER A 159 -2.29 2.06 6.36
N PHE A 160 -2.91 2.76 5.41
CA PHE A 160 -2.13 3.35 4.30
C PHE A 160 -2.75 4.63 3.72
N ALA A 161 -1.96 5.69 3.56
CA ALA A 161 -2.36 6.98 2.99
C ALA A 161 -3.63 7.56 3.65
N GLY A 162 -3.76 7.37 4.98
CA GLY A 162 -4.89 7.83 5.78
C GLY A 162 -6.17 7.00 5.65
N VAL A 163 -6.12 5.83 5.01
CA VAL A 163 -7.28 4.93 4.85
C VAL A 163 -7.08 3.64 5.63
N GLU A 164 -7.87 3.49 6.70
CA GLU A 164 -7.99 2.25 7.47
C GLU A 164 -8.68 1.17 6.63
N THR A 165 -8.01 0.03 6.47
CA THR A 165 -8.51 -1.07 5.65
C THR A 165 -8.39 -2.42 6.34
N PHE A 166 -9.48 -3.18 6.33
CA PHE A 166 -9.44 -4.60 6.59
C PHE A 166 -8.81 -5.29 5.38
N VAL A 167 -7.76 -6.09 5.59
CA VAL A 167 -7.03 -6.75 4.51
C VAL A 167 -7.30 -8.24 4.54
N VAL A 168 -7.67 -8.81 3.40
CA VAL A 168 -7.80 -10.25 3.22
C VAL A 168 -6.75 -10.74 2.24
N CYS A 169 -5.95 -11.72 2.67
CA CYS A 169 -5.18 -12.53 1.75
C CYS A 169 -6.00 -13.75 1.30
N ALA A 170 -6.10 -13.93 -0.02
CA ALA A 170 -6.55 -15.17 -0.64
C ALA A 170 -5.42 -15.71 -1.52
N CYS A 171 -5.16 -17.02 -1.48
CA CYS A 171 -4.09 -17.62 -2.28
C CYS A 171 -4.32 -19.13 -2.51
N PRO A 172 -3.63 -19.74 -3.50
CA PRO A 172 -3.82 -21.16 -3.84
C PRO A 172 -3.44 -22.15 -2.74
N SER A 173 -2.66 -21.71 -1.74
CA SER A 173 -2.25 -22.58 -0.64
C SER A 173 -3.37 -22.91 0.36
N PHE A 174 -4.46 -22.15 0.35
CA PHE A 174 -5.68 -22.48 1.09
C PHE A 174 -6.40 -23.64 0.38
N ARG A 175 -6.34 -24.82 1.00
CA ARG A 175 -6.93 -26.07 0.46
C ARG A 175 -8.24 -26.42 1.16
N ALA A 176 -8.30 -26.22 2.47
CA ALA A 176 -9.51 -26.48 3.25
C ALA A 176 -10.44 -25.25 3.30
N ARG A 177 -9.87 -24.04 3.24
CA ARG A 177 -10.61 -22.78 3.18
C ARG A 177 -10.79 -22.29 1.75
N HIS A 178 -11.71 -22.90 1.02
CA HIS A 178 -12.07 -22.51 -0.35
C HIS A 178 -12.44 -21.03 -0.46
N SER A 179 -13.02 -20.45 0.58
CA SER A 179 -13.36 -19.01 0.67
C SER A 179 -12.14 -18.08 0.61
N ARG A 180 -10.93 -18.61 0.84
CA ARG A 180 -9.65 -17.92 0.78
C ARG A 180 -8.79 -18.35 -0.42
N ASN A 181 -9.37 -19.04 -1.40
CA ASN A 181 -8.69 -19.44 -2.63
C ASN A 181 -9.41 -18.91 -3.88
N LEU A 182 -9.07 -17.68 -4.29
CA LEU A 182 -9.76 -16.97 -5.38
C LEU A 182 -9.16 -17.19 -6.78
N GLY A 183 -8.24 -18.15 -6.93
CA GLY A 183 -7.64 -18.48 -8.22
C GLY A 183 -6.18 -18.92 -8.12
N PRO A 184 -5.48 -19.01 -9.26
CA PRO A 184 -4.13 -19.59 -9.34
C PRO A 184 -3.02 -18.68 -8.78
N GLY A 185 -3.32 -17.42 -8.49
CA GLY A 185 -2.40 -16.46 -7.89
C GLY A 185 -2.90 -15.93 -6.56
N MET A 186 -2.02 -15.25 -5.82
CA MET A 186 -2.40 -14.53 -4.61
C MET A 186 -3.26 -13.31 -4.98
N VAL A 187 -4.29 -13.03 -4.18
CA VAL A 187 -5.14 -11.85 -4.29
C VAL A 187 -5.23 -11.19 -2.93
N LEU A 188 -4.87 -9.91 -2.86
CA LEU A 188 -5.05 -9.10 -1.66
C LEU A 188 -6.28 -8.21 -1.84
N LEU A 189 -7.24 -8.31 -0.91
CA LEU A 189 -8.42 -7.45 -0.90
C LEU A 189 -8.25 -6.43 0.23
N PHE A 190 -8.22 -5.15 -0.13
CA PHE A 190 -8.21 -4.04 0.83
C PHE A 190 -9.61 -3.43 0.89
N GLN A 191 -10.19 -3.43 2.08
CA GLN A 191 -11.58 -3.08 2.32
C GLN A 191 -11.65 -1.93 3.31
N PRO A 192 -11.87 -0.68 2.85
CA PRO A 192 -11.96 0.47 3.73
C PRO A 192 -13.04 0.30 4.79
N ARG A 193 -12.81 0.79 6.00
CA ARG A 193 -13.82 0.75 7.10
C ARG A 193 -15.19 1.24 6.67
N SER A 194 -15.26 2.24 5.79
CA SER A 194 -16.48 2.83 5.25
C SER A 194 -17.40 1.82 4.55
N VAL A 195 -16.84 0.72 4.01
CA VAL A 195 -17.62 -0.37 3.40
C VAL A 195 -18.44 -1.14 4.45
N PHE A 196 -17.95 -1.19 5.69
CA PHE A 196 -18.65 -1.85 6.79
C PHE A 196 -19.68 -0.94 7.49
N VAL A 197 -19.89 0.28 7.01
CA VAL A 197 -20.84 1.24 7.59
C VAL A 197 -21.97 1.53 6.61
N ASP A 198 -23.21 1.34 7.05
CA ASP A 198 -24.38 1.74 6.30
C ASP A 198 -24.45 3.27 6.21
N THR A 199 -24.40 3.83 5.01
CA THR A 199 -24.31 5.28 4.79
C THR A 199 -25.60 6.05 5.09
N ILE A 200 -26.74 5.37 5.23
CA ILE A 200 -28.04 6.01 5.50
C ILE A 200 -28.29 6.06 7.00
N THR A 201 -27.99 4.96 7.69
CA THR A 201 -28.25 4.78 9.11
C THR A 201 -27.02 5.03 9.98
N ASN A 202 -25.84 5.18 9.35
CA ASN A 202 -24.53 5.24 9.99
C ASN A 202 -24.24 4.08 10.95
N LYS A 203 -24.88 2.93 10.72
CA LYS A 203 -24.72 1.72 11.53
C LYS A 203 -23.71 0.80 10.87
N VAL A 204 -22.80 0.26 11.67
CA VAL A 204 -21.91 -0.82 11.24
C VAL A 204 -22.77 -2.02 10.82
N ILE A 205 -22.34 -2.75 9.78
CA ILE A 205 -22.92 -4.04 9.38
C ILE A 205 -23.16 -4.88 10.64
N GLY A 206 -24.43 -5.19 10.90
CA GLY A 206 -24.85 -5.82 12.14
C GLY A 206 -24.24 -7.20 12.34
N ARG A 207 -24.08 -7.60 13.61
CA ARG A 207 -23.58 -8.93 14.00
C ARG A 207 -24.33 -10.07 13.29
N GLU A 208 -25.62 -9.90 13.07
CA GLU A 208 -26.47 -10.86 12.38
C GLU A 208 -26.00 -11.14 10.94
N ALA A 209 -25.65 -10.10 10.18
CA ALA A 209 -25.16 -10.27 8.82
C ALA A 209 -23.83 -11.03 8.77
N ARG A 210 -22.91 -10.74 9.71
CA ARG A 210 -21.65 -11.49 9.84
C ARG A 210 -21.90 -12.94 10.27
N ASN A 211 -22.88 -13.20 11.13
CA ASN A 211 -23.27 -14.57 11.50
C ASN A 211 -23.86 -15.34 10.31
N GLN A 212 -24.59 -14.67 9.41
CA GLN A 212 -25.06 -15.29 8.17
C GLN A 212 -23.90 -15.66 7.25
N VAL A 213 -22.87 -14.81 7.14
CA VAL A 213 -21.63 -15.14 6.41
C VAL A 213 -20.95 -16.36 7.03
N ARG A 214 -20.81 -16.40 8.36
CA ARG A 214 -20.22 -17.56 9.08
C ARG A 214 -20.97 -18.86 8.80
N LYS A 215 -22.29 -18.84 8.81
CA LYS A 215 -23.11 -20.01 8.46
C LYS A 215 -22.89 -20.48 7.02
N ARG A 216 -22.69 -19.56 6.08
CA ARG A 216 -22.38 -19.92 4.70
C ARG A 216 -20.97 -20.50 4.55
N LEU A 217 -20.00 -20.02 5.34
CA LEU A 217 -18.64 -20.58 5.37
C LEU A 217 -18.65 -22.06 5.76
N GLU A 218 -19.51 -22.48 6.70
CA GLU A 218 -19.66 -23.91 7.09
C GLU A 218 -20.06 -24.84 5.93
N THR A 219 -20.70 -24.30 4.89
CA THR A 219 -21.07 -25.06 3.69
C THR A 219 -20.04 -24.93 2.58
N TRP A 220 -19.35 -23.78 2.51
CA TRP A 220 -18.41 -23.46 1.44
C TRP A 220 -17.01 -24.01 1.70
N ASP A 221 -16.54 -23.93 2.94
CA ASP A 221 -15.24 -24.43 3.37
C ASP A 221 -15.35 -25.88 3.88
N GLU A 222 -14.26 -26.63 3.80
CA GLU A 222 -14.16 -27.99 4.33
C GLU A 222 -13.81 -28.05 5.82
N ILE A 223 -13.64 -26.86 6.43
CA ILE A 223 -13.16 -26.67 7.79
C ILE A 223 -14.06 -25.66 8.51
N PRO A 224 -14.28 -25.76 9.83
CA PRO A 224 -15.10 -24.79 10.53
C PRO A 224 -14.55 -23.36 10.45
N ALA A 225 -15.41 -22.42 10.84
CA ALA A 225 -15.02 -21.03 10.99
C ALA A 225 -13.79 -20.90 11.92
N HIS A 226 -12.82 -20.09 11.47
CA HIS A 226 -11.58 -19.91 12.21
C HIS A 226 -11.82 -19.26 13.58
N PRO A 227 -11.16 -19.73 14.65
CA PRO A 227 -11.36 -19.21 16.01
C PRO A 227 -11.06 -17.72 16.15
N ASP A 228 -10.10 -17.20 15.39
CA ASP A 228 -9.76 -15.76 15.40
C ASP A 228 -10.77 -14.87 14.64
N LEU A 229 -11.80 -15.43 13.99
CA LEU A 229 -12.84 -14.60 13.38
C LEU A 229 -13.69 -13.93 14.46
N GLY A 230 -13.60 -12.60 14.54
CA GLY A 230 -14.32 -11.80 15.51
C GLY A 230 -14.92 -10.52 14.92
N PHE A 231 -15.02 -9.50 15.77
CA PHE A 231 -15.57 -8.21 15.40
C PHE A 231 -14.62 -7.11 15.86
N PHE A 232 -14.32 -6.19 14.95
CA PHE A 232 -13.52 -5.01 15.24
C PHE A 232 -13.95 -4.30 16.52
N GLY A 233 -12.99 -3.97 17.39
CA GLY A 233 -13.22 -3.30 18.66
C GLY A 233 -13.85 -4.16 19.76
N ASP A 234 -14.12 -5.46 19.53
CA ASP A 234 -14.53 -6.35 20.60
C ASP A 234 -13.35 -6.66 21.53
N PRO A 235 -13.58 -6.72 22.86
CA PRO A 235 -12.56 -7.14 23.82
C PRO A 235 -11.88 -8.47 23.45
N GLY A 236 -10.55 -8.46 23.34
CA GLY A 236 -9.70 -9.58 22.95
C GLY A 236 -9.62 -9.86 21.45
N ASN A 237 -10.35 -9.14 20.59
CA ASN A 237 -10.29 -9.34 19.15
C ASN A 237 -9.21 -8.45 18.51
N LEU A 238 -8.14 -9.09 18.02
CA LEU A 238 -7.09 -8.41 17.27
C LEU A 238 -7.33 -8.62 15.77
N GLU A 239 -7.67 -7.56 15.04
CA GLU A 239 -8.08 -7.67 13.62
C GLU A 239 -7.05 -8.33 12.72
N TRP A 240 -5.76 -8.08 12.97
CA TRP A 240 -4.67 -8.60 12.17
C TRP A 240 -4.64 -10.14 12.14
N LYS A 241 -5.16 -10.82 13.19
CA LYS A 241 -5.26 -12.29 13.21
C LYS A 241 -6.21 -12.83 12.13
N GLN A 242 -7.08 -11.98 11.59
CA GLN A 242 -8.05 -12.36 10.55
C GLN A 242 -7.56 -12.12 9.12
N TYR A 243 -6.42 -11.43 8.96
CA TYR A 243 -5.95 -11.01 7.63
C TYR A 243 -5.41 -12.17 6.79
N PHE A 244 -4.63 -13.03 7.44
CA PHE A 244 -4.13 -14.28 6.88
C PHE A 244 -4.41 -15.39 7.90
N LEU A 245 -5.47 -16.17 7.65
CA LEU A 245 -5.86 -17.27 8.52
C LEU A 245 -4.95 -18.48 8.32
N ASP A 246 -4.82 -19.32 9.34
CA ASP A 246 -4.22 -20.64 9.19
C ASP A 246 -5.20 -21.59 8.47
N ASP A 247 -4.71 -22.33 7.47
CA ASP A 247 -5.53 -23.32 6.76
C ASP A 247 -5.83 -24.56 7.62
N GLY A 248 -5.01 -24.83 8.65
CA GLY A 248 -5.21 -25.89 9.64
C GLY A 248 -6.16 -25.56 10.80
N ASN A 249 -6.72 -24.34 10.84
CA ASN A 249 -7.61 -23.85 11.91
C ASN A 249 -6.94 -23.65 13.27
N THR A 250 -5.63 -23.44 13.27
CA THR A 250 -4.86 -23.10 14.48
C THR A 250 -4.96 -21.60 14.74
N PRO A 251 -5.35 -21.16 15.95
CA PRO A 251 -5.31 -19.75 16.32
C PRO A 251 -3.92 -19.15 16.12
N ALA A 252 -3.86 -17.91 15.65
CA ALA A 252 -2.61 -17.17 15.54
C ALA A 252 -2.03 -16.86 16.93
N ASP A 253 -0.70 -16.86 17.00
CA ASP A 253 0.06 -16.43 18.18
C ASP A 253 -0.33 -15.02 18.65
N ASP A 254 0.11 -14.64 19.85
CA ASP A 254 -0.21 -13.32 20.43
C ASP A 254 0.69 -12.19 19.92
N ARG A 255 1.55 -12.45 18.92
CA ARG A 255 2.46 -11.45 18.35
C ARG A 255 2.20 -11.25 16.87
N CYS A 256 1.85 -10.01 16.51
CA CYS A 256 1.67 -9.60 15.13
C CYS A 256 3.01 -9.57 14.39
N PRO A 257 3.11 -10.14 13.16
CA PRO A 257 4.31 -10.01 12.33
C PRO A 257 4.56 -8.58 11.81
N PHE A 258 3.53 -7.73 11.85
CA PHE A 258 3.63 -6.32 11.48
C PHE A 258 4.43 -5.52 12.52
N LEU A 259 5.41 -4.76 12.04
CA LEU A 259 6.23 -3.89 12.86
C LEU A 259 5.84 -2.44 12.58
N LYS A 260 5.31 -1.77 13.60
CA LYS A 260 5.08 -0.33 13.52
C LYS A 260 6.43 0.38 13.31
N ARG A 261 6.48 1.29 12.34
CA ARG A 261 7.59 2.23 12.17
C ARG A 261 7.82 2.96 13.48
N GLN A 262 9.03 2.80 14.01
CA GLN A 262 9.53 3.69 15.02
C GLN A 262 10.39 4.71 14.31
N ARG A 263 9.89 5.94 14.15
CA ARG A 263 10.79 7.05 13.84
C ARG A 263 11.80 7.09 14.98
N GLN A 264 13.09 7.01 14.65
CA GLN A 264 14.14 7.26 15.64
C GLN A 264 13.89 8.65 16.24
N ALA A 265 13.31 8.70 17.44
CA ALA A 265 13.33 9.86 18.33
C ALA A 265 14.77 10.06 18.87
N LYS A 266 15.75 10.00 17.97
CA LYS A 266 17.19 9.96 18.26
C LYS A 266 17.97 10.73 17.19
N VAL A 267 17.46 11.89 16.79
CA VAL A 267 18.28 12.93 16.10
C VAL A 267 18.12 14.31 16.76
N GLU A 268 17.07 14.57 17.56
CA GLU A 268 16.91 15.88 18.23
C GLU A 268 17.22 15.89 19.74
N ALA A 269 17.51 14.73 20.35
CA ALA A 269 17.88 14.64 21.77
C ALA A 269 19.39 14.53 22.03
N ALA A 270 20.24 14.66 20.99
CA ALA A 270 21.69 14.51 21.11
C ALA A 270 22.50 15.74 20.67
N GLU A 271 21.85 16.86 20.30
CA GLU A 271 22.56 18.13 20.17
C GLU A 271 22.26 18.99 21.42
N PRO A 272 23.21 19.14 22.36
CA PRO A 272 23.06 20.14 23.39
C PRO A 272 23.00 21.53 22.72
N PRO A 273 22.13 22.45 23.20
CA PRO A 273 22.06 23.79 22.64
C PRO A 273 23.44 24.45 22.71
N PRO A 274 23.83 25.25 21.70
CA PRO A 274 25.10 25.95 21.73
C PRO A 274 25.19 26.78 23.02
N ALA A 275 26.26 26.56 23.77
CA ALA A 275 26.51 27.29 25.01
C ALA A 275 26.46 28.80 24.73
N LYS A 276 25.68 29.53 25.53
CA LYS A 276 25.65 30.99 25.51
C LYS A 276 27.10 31.50 25.61
N PRO A 277 27.55 32.43 24.76
CA PRO A 277 28.88 33.00 24.91
C PRO A 277 28.97 33.68 26.27
N ALA A 278 29.94 33.27 27.07
CA ALA A 278 30.23 33.90 28.35
C ALA A 278 30.49 35.40 28.11
N ALA A 279 29.82 36.25 28.91
CA ALA A 279 30.05 37.69 28.89
C ALA A 279 31.54 37.95 29.14
N ARG A 280 32.20 38.63 28.20
CA ARG A 280 33.60 39.05 28.34
C ARG A 280 33.70 40.01 29.54
N PRO A 281 34.61 39.78 30.49
CA PRO A 281 34.82 40.73 31.58
C PRO A 281 35.34 42.06 31.02
N THR A 282 34.76 43.17 31.48
CA THR A 282 34.85 44.53 30.94
C THR A 282 36.16 45.27 31.19
N TRP A 283 37.29 44.59 31.39
CA TRP A 283 38.58 45.23 31.72
C TRP A 283 39.72 44.99 30.73
N TRP A 284 39.43 44.53 29.52
CA TRP A 284 40.39 44.57 28.40
C TRP A 284 39.83 45.38 27.23
N GLN A 285 39.90 46.70 27.33
CA GLN A 285 39.98 47.56 26.16
C GLN A 285 41.47 47.77 25.86
N ARG A 286 41.95 47.26 24.72
CA ARG A 286 43.16 47.80 24.08
C ARG A 286 42.77 48.61 22.85
N PRO A 287 43.47 49.71 22.55
CA PRO A 287 43.00 50.72 21.63
C PRO A 287 43.08 50.25 20.17
N SER A 288 42.12 50.75 19.40
CA SER A 288 42.08 50.74 17.94
C SER A 288 43.40 51.21 17.33
N THR A 289 43.96 50.43 16.41
CA THR A 289 44.87 50.92 15.38
C THR A 289 44.44 50.37 14.03
N ALA A 290 44.12 51.30 13.14
CA ALA A 290 43.84 51.09 11.74
C ALA A 290 45.11 50.68 10.97
N ALA A 291 44.97 49.82 9.95
CA ALA A 291 45.64 49.98 8.65
C ALA A 291 45.36 48.79 7.71
N ASN A 292 44.62 49.11 6.64
CA ASN A 292 44.79 48.78 5.22
C ASN A 292 44.96 47.33 4.68
N PRO A 293 44.35 47.04 3.49
CA PRO A 293 44.39 45.75 2.81
C PRO A 293 45.45 45.73 1.71
N LEU A 294 46.22 44.66 1.60
CA LEU A 294 47.00 44.36 0.40
C LEU A 294 47.14 42.84 0.29
N TYR A 295 46.56 42.23 -0.74
CA TYR A 295 47.30 41.40 -1.71
C TYR A 295 46.38 41.05 -2.90
N PRO A 296 46.87 41.18 -4.16
CA PRO A 296 46.04 41.07 -5.35
C PRO A 296 46.08 39.67 -5.99
N LEU A 297 45.06 39.45 -6.83
CA LEU A 297 44.97 38.43 -7.87
C LEU A 297 46.17 38.46 -8.83
N ARG A 298 46.59 37.29 -9.35
CA ARG A 298 46.93 37.16 -10.79
C ARG A 298 46.82 35.73 -11.32
N PRO A 299 46.56 35.57 -12.65
CA PRO A 299 46.16 34.34 -13.35
C PRO A 299 47.31 33.74 -14.20
N VAL A 300 47.01 32.72 -15.02
CA VAL A 300 47.54 32.37 -16.39
C VAL A 300 47.14 30.90 -16.67
N LEU A 301 46.23 30.57 -17.59
CA LEU A 301 46.31 30.46 -19.07
C LEU A 301 47.26 29.37 -19.62
N HIS A 302 46.68 28.34 -20.25
CA HIS A 302 47.02 27.75 -21.57
C HIS A 302 46.16 26.47 -21.73
N SER A 303 45.12 26.43 -22.57
CA SER A 303 45.15 26.24 -24.04
C SER A 303 45.91 24.98 -24.47
N VAL A 304 45.24 24.02 -25.12
CA VAL A 304 45.39 23.72 -26.56
C VAL A 304 44.57 22.46 -26.90
N GLU A 305 43.72 22.62 -27.93
CA GLU A 305 43.01 21.56 -28.67
C GLU A 305 43.95 20.61 -29.41
N HIS A 306 43.55 19.36 -29.65
CA HIS A 306 43.64 18.80 -31.01
C HIS A 306 42.78 17.54 -31.27
N ARG A 307 41.93 17.68 -32.30
CA ARG A 307 41.66 16.78 -33.45
C ARG A 307 40.95 15.41 -33.28
N ARG A 308 39.72 15.44 -33.81
CA ARG A 308 38.96 14.49 -34.66
C ARG A 308 39.63 13.20 -35.24
N ALA A 309 38.91 12.08 -35.01
CA ALA A 309 38.27 11.13 -35.98
C ALA A 309 39.14 10.08 -36.76
N PRO A 310 38.55 9.05 -37.43
CA PRO A 310 37.47 8.08 -37.08
C PRO A 310 37.78 6.61 -37.52
N HIS A 311 36.73 5.74 -37.58
CA HIS A 311 36.61 4.34 -38.11
C HIS A 311 36.94 3.20 -37.13
N ARG A 312 36.19 2.08 -37.05
CA ARG A 312 35.68 1.24 -38.15
C ARG A 312 34.60 0.26 -37.63
N GLU A 313 33.56 0.03 -38.43
CA GLU A 313 32.60 -1.09 -38.34
C GLU A 313 33.30 -2.45 -38.54
N ARG A 314 32.74 -3.50 -37.93
CA ARG A 314 32.78 -4.88 -38.45
C ARG A 314 31.50 -5.61 -38.12
N ASP A 315 30.82 -6.04 -39.17
CA ASP A 315 29.85 -7.12 -39.22
C ASP A 315 30.47 -8.45 -38.76
N PHE A 316 29.64 -9.33 -38.20
CA PHE A 316 29.83 -10.78 -38.30
C PHE A 316 28.48 -11.51 -38.41
N HIS A 317 28.39 -12.33 -39.46
CA HIS A 317 27.32 -13.27 -39.81
C HIS A 317 27.05 -14.34 -38.76
N GLU A 318 25.76 -14.61 -38.52
CA GLU A 318 25.03 -15.82 -38.92
C GLU A 318 25.80 -17.16 -39.01
N HIS A 319 25.44 -18.13 -38.16
CA HIS A 319 25.50 -19.57 -38.44
C HIS A 319 24.26 -20.25 -37.85
N ASP A 320 23.50 -20.86 -38.76
CA ASP A 320 22.51 -21.92 -38.56
C ASP A 320 23.18 -23.27 -38.21
N GLU A 321 22.33 -24.26 -37.92
CA GLU A 321 22.51 -25.72 -37.90
C GLU A 321 22.51 -26.40 -36.51
N ASP A 322 21.30 -26.84 -36.11
CA ASP A 322 20.87 -28.26 -35.95
C ASP A 322 19.76 -28.45 -34.89
#